data_AF-M8CCG3-F1
#
_entry.id   AF-M8CCG3-F1
#
_cell.length_a   1.000
_cell.length_b   1.000
_cell.length_c   1.000
_cell.angle_alpha   90.00
_cell.angle_beta   90.00
_cell.angle_gamma   90.00
#
_symmetry.space_group_name_H-M   'P 1'
#
loop_
_entity.id
_entity.type
_entity.pdbx_description
1 polymer ?
#
loop_
_entity_poly.entity_id
_entity_poly.type
_entity_poly.pdbx_seq_one_letter_code
_entity_poly.pdbx_strand_id
1 'polypeptide(L)' 'MERRMGKLMRKFVLPENADTEKISAVCRDGVLTVSVQKLPPPEPKKPKAIQVQVA' A
#
# COMPACT_ATOMS: atom_id res chain seq x y z
N MET A 1 24.64 -25.30 13.85
CA MET A 1 24.18 -24.72 12.57
C MET A 1 23.92 -23.23 12.82
N GLU A 2 24.87 -22.36 12.47
CA GLU A 2 24.86 -20.96 12.94
C GLU A 2 24.26 -19.96 11.93
N ARG A 3 24.27 -20.31 10.62
CA ARG A 3 23.73 -19.47 9.54
C ARG A 3 22.73 -20.26 8.70
N ARG A 4 21.57 -19.67 8.43
CA ARG A 4 20.54 -20.29 7.59
C ARG A 4 20.91 -20.09 6.12
N MET A 5 21.11 -21.18 5.40
CA MET A 5 21.39 -21.20 3.96
C MET A 5 20.27 -21.97 3.25
N GLY A 6 19.83 -21.49 2.10
CA GLY A 6 18.78 -22.13 1.30
C GLY A 6 18.00 -21.15 0.43
N LYS A 7 17.10 -21.69 -0.40
CA LYS A 7 16.16 -20.89 -1.19
C LYS A 7 15.10 -20.30 -0.25
N LEU A 8 14.81 -19.01 -0.40
CA LEU A 8 13.81 -18.29 0.38
C LEU A 8 12.72 -17.75 -0.56
N MET A 9 11.46 -18.01 -0.23
CA MET A 9 10.30 -17.43 -0.90
C MET A 9 9.36 -16.86 0.16
N ARG A 10 8.92 -15.61 -0.01
CA ARG A 10 7.90 -14.96 0.82
C ARG A 10 6.84 -14.36 -0.10
N LYS A 11 5.57 -14.57 0.24
CA LYS A 11 4.42 -14.05 -0.50
C LYS A 11 3.55 -13.24 0.46
N PHE A 12 3.18 -12.04 0.04
CA PHE A 12 2.30 -11.15 0.79
C PHE A 12 1.09 -10.82 -0.07
N VAL A 13 -0.08 -10.76 0.55
CA VAL A 13 -1.30 -10.27 -0.11
C VAL A 13 -1.33 -8.76 0.07
N LEU A 14 -1.40 -8.02 -1.03
CA LEU A 14 -1.50 -6.57 -1.00
C LEU A 14 -2.96 -6.14 -0.80
N PRO A 15 -3.21 -5.04 -0.08
CA PRO A 15 -4.55 -4.47 0.03
C PRO A 15 -5.02 -3.90 -1.31
N GLU A 16 -6.33 -3.71 -1.46
CA GLU A 16 -6.93 -3.20 -2.71
C GLU A 16 -6.45 -1.79 -3.08
N ASN A 17 -6.07 -0.98 -2.10
CA ASN A 17 -5.56 0.36 -2.31
C ASN A 17 -4.04 0.42 -2.52
N ALA A 18 -3.38 -0.70 -2.81
CA ALA A 18 -1.97 -0.72 -3.19
C ALA A 18 -1.81 -0.37 -4.68
N ASP A 19 -0.87 0.51 -4.97
CA ASP A 19 -0.44 0.82 -6.34
C ASP A 19 0.58 -0.23 -6.79
N THR A 20 0.13 -1.18 -7.61
CA THR A 20 0.96 -2.28 -8.13
C THR A 20 1.90 -1.85 -9.25
N GLU A 21 1.65 -0.71 -9.89
CA GLU A 21 2.50 -0.19 -10.97
C GLU A 21 3.76 0.50 -10.42
N LYS A 22 3.68 1.05 -9.20
CA LYS A 22 4.77 1.81 -8.57
C LYS A 22 5.52 1.04 -7.48
N ILE A 23 5.56 -0.28 -7.56
CA ILE A 23 6.36 -1.10 -6.64
C ILE A 23 7.85 -0.85 -6.92
N SER A 24 8.62 -0.60 -5.86
CA SER A 24 10.08 -0.43 -5.95
C SER A 24 10.80 -1.28 -4.92
N ALA A 25 12.04 -1.68 -5.22
CA ALA A 25 12.85 -2.50 -4.33
C ALA A 25 14.30 -2.02 -4.31
N VAL A 26 14.91 -2.05 -3.12
CA VAL A 26 16.31 -1.67 -2.89
C VAL A 26 16.94 -2.68 -1.94
N CYS A 27 18.17 -3.11 -2.25
CA CYS A 27 18.97 -3.94 -1.36
C CYS A 27 20.16 -3.12 -0.85
N ARG A 28 20.26 -2.93 0.46
CA ARG A 28 21.37 -2.23 1.12
C ARG A 28 21.69 -2.92 2.44
N ASP A 29 22.97 -3.06 2.75
CA ASP A 29 23.48 -3.64 3.99
C ASP A 29 22.90 -5.02 4.35
N GLY A 30 22.64 -5.84 3.32
CA GLY A 30 22.05 -7.18 3.48
C GLY A 30 20.54 -7.21 3.73
N VAL A 31 19.86 -6.06 3.64
CA VAL A 31 18.40 -5.94 3.79
C VAL A 31 17.75 -5.61 2.46
N LEU A 32 16.77 -6.42 2.06
CA LEU A 32 15.89 -6.14 0.94
C LEU A 32 14.68 -5.33 1.43
N THR A 33 14.57 -4.08 1.02
CA THR A 33 13.41 -3.22 1.27
C THR A 33 12.54 -3.19 0.01
N VAL A 34 11.25 -3.52 0.17
CA VAL A 34 10.24 -3.43 -0.89
C VAL A 34 9.22 -2.36 -0.48
N SER A 35 9.04 -1.34 -1.32
CA SER A 35 8.10 -0.25 -1.10
C SER A 35 6.93 -0.37 -2.07
N VAL A 36 5.71 -0.33 -1.51
CA VAL A 36 4.45 -0.37 -2.26
C VAL A 36 3.67 0.88 -1.86
N GLN A 37 3.42 1.76 -2.83
CA GLN A 37 2.70 2.99 -2.59
C GLN A 37 1.20 2.71 -2.43
N LYS A 38 0.50 3.57 -1.70
CA LYS A 38 -0.97 3.53 -1.61
C LYS A 38 -1.57 4.45 -2.64
N LEU A 39 -2.67 4.01 -3.26
CA LEU A 39 -3.52 4.86 -4.08
C LEU A 39 -4.09 5.99 -3.19
N PRO A 40 -4.18 7.23 -3.72
CA PRO A 40 -4.76 8.34 -2.99
C PRO A 40 -6.21 8.02 -2.60
N PRO A 41 -6.68 8.48 -1.42
CA PRO A 41 -8.07 8.31 -1.04
C PRO A 41 -8.97 9.01 -2.07
N PRO A 42 -10.13 8.43 -2.41
CA PRO A 42 -11.10 9.11 -3.27
C PRO A 42 -11.48 10.45 -2.62
N GLU A 43 -11.60 11.50 -3.45
CA GLU A 43 -11.89 12.84 -2.95
C GLU A 43 -13.10 12.83 -2.00
N PRO A 44 -13.02 13.50 -0.84
CA PRO A 44 -14.14 13.56 0.08
C PRO A 44 -15.32 14.18 -0.66
N LYS A 45 -16.41 13.40 -0.81
CA LYS A 45 -17.66 13.89 -1.37
C LYS A 45 -18.04 15.16 -0.61
N LYS A 46 -17.93 16.32 -1.29
CA LYS A 46 -18.31 17.61 -0.71
C LYS A 46 -19.68 17.45 -0.05
N PRO A 47 -19.84 17.89 1.22
CA PRO A 47 -21.13 17.77 1.90
C PRO A 47 -22.19 18.47 1.05
N LYS A 48 -23.14 17.70 0.52
CA LYS A 48 -24.30 18.26 -0.16
C LYS A 48 -25.15 18.91 0.93
N ALA A 49 -25.04 20.23 1.09
CA ALA A 49 -25.96 20.98 1.92
C ALA A 49 -27.34 20.94 1.23
N ILE A 50 -28.23 20.10 1.75
CA ILE A 50 -29.62 20.06 1.31
C ILE A 50 -30.34 21.14 2.12
N GLN A 51 -30.78 22.20 1.47
CA GLN A 51 -31.65 23.21 2.10
C GLN A 51 -33.02 22.57 2.32
N VAL A 52 -33.43 22.47 3.58
CA VAL A 52 -34.78 22.04 3.98
C VAL A 52 -35.62 23.31 4.15
N GLN A 53 -36.67 23.47 3.35
CA GLN A 53 -37.67 24.51 3.56
C GLN A 53 -38.69 24.02 4.60
N VAL A 54 -38.88 24.81 5.66
CA VAL A 54 -39.92 24.61 6.66
C VAL A 54 -41.07 25.59 6.35
N ALA A 55 -42.30 25.08 6.39
CA ALA A 55 -43.54 25.78 6.08
C ALA A 55 -43.96 26.78 7.17
#